data_AF-A0A8F6TYZ5-F1
#
_entry.id   AF-A0A8F6TYZ5-F1
#
_cell.length_a   1.000
_cell.length_b   1.000
_cell.length_c   1.000
_cell.angle_alpha   90.00
_cell.angle_beta   90.00
_cell.angle_gamma   90.00
#
_symmetry.space_group_name_H-M   'P 1'
#
loop_
_entity.id
_entity.type
_entity.pdbx_description
1 polymer ?
#
loop_
_entity_poly.entity_id
_entity_poly.type
_entity_poly.pdbx_seq_one_letter_code
_entity_poly.pdbx_strand_id
1 'polypeptide(L)'
;MRFALLTLCVLLLPVACGPGLPDLEQELSAEARAADYPQLVPLDPLLARADAPLRRSAAVEGSSLEARAADLRRRAAWLRAMAL
;
A
#
# COMPACT_ATOMS: atom_id res chain seq x y z
N MET A 1 -30.09 6.14 10.58
CA MET A 1 -28.70 5.62 10.61
C MET A 1 -27.74 6.41 9.72
N ARG A 2 -28.06 6.71 8.44
CA ARG A 2 -27.19 7.48 7.54
C ARG A 2 -26.90 8.91 8.01
N PHE A 3 -27.91 9.61 8.53
CA PHE A 3 -27.73 10.95 9.11
C PHE A 3 -26.83 10.95 10.35
N ALA A 4 -26.97 9.94 11.23
CA ALA A 4 -26.13 9.79 12.42
C ALA A 4 -24.66 9.52 12.06
N LEU A 5 -24.42 8.76 10.98
CA LEU A 5 -23.08 8.50 10.45
C LEU A 5 -22.46 9.78 9.85
N LEU A 6 -23.24 10.56 9.11
CA LEU A 6 -22.78 11.84 8.54
C LEU A 6 -22.46 12.87 9.64
N THR A 7 -23.29 12.98 10.68
CA THR A 7 -23.00 13.88 11.81
C THR A 7 -21.76 13.42 12.59
N LEU A 8 -21.55 12.12 12.76
CA LEU A 8 -20.34 11.59 13.39
C LEU A 8 -19.07 11.90 12.57
N CYS A 9 -19.12 11.73 11.24
CA CYS A 9 -18.01 12.08 10.35
C CYS A 9 -17.69 13.59 10.41
N VAL A 10 -18.71 14.46 10.38
CA VAL A 10 -18.54 15.92 10.48
C VAL A 10 -17.90 16.33 11.81
N LEU A 11 -18.26 15.66 12.90
CA LEU A 11 -17.72 15.96 14.23
C LEU A 11 -16.24 15.54 14.40
N LEU A 12 -15.75 14.59 13.60
CA LEU A 12 -14.39 14.06 13.69
C LEU A 12 -13.36 14.81 12.83
N LEU A 13 -13.79 15.63 11.86
CA LEU A 13 -12.90 16.47 11.05
C LEU A 13 -11.92 17.37 11.85
N PRO A 14 -12.32 18.06 12.94
CA PRO A 14 -11.41 18.96 13.65
C PRO A 14 -10.30 18.24 14.42
N VAL A 15 -10.41 16.93 14.66
CA VAL A 15 -9.36 16.14 15.35
C VAL A 15 -8.18 15.86 14.41
N ALA A 16 -8.40 15.81 13.10
CA ALA A 16 -7.35 15.53 12.11
C ALA A 16 -6.36 16.69 11.91
N CYS A 17 -6.78 17.93 12.18
CA CYS A 17 -5.97 19.15 12.01
C CYS A 17 -6.00 20.05 13.26
N GLY A 18 -6.18 19.45 14.44
CA GLY A 18 -6.39 20.17 15.70
C GLY A 18 -5.09 20.55 16.43
N PRO A 19 -5.17 21.50 17.39
CA PRO A 19 -4.06 21.81 18.30
C PRO A 19 -3.73 20.56 19.13
N GLY A 20 -2.55 19.99 18.90
CA GLY A 20 -2.18 18.67 19.43
C GLY A 20 -1.31 17.84 18.49
N LEU A 21 -1.14 18.27 17.23
CA LEU A 21 -0.03 17.78 16.42
C LEU A 21 1.29 18.10 17.15
N PRO A 22 2.22 17.12 17.25
CA PRO A 22 3.54 17.41 17.79
C PRO A 22 4.19 18.50 16.93
N ASP A 23 4.84 19.43 17.60
CA ASP A 23 5.67 20.41 16.93
C ASP A 23 6.87 19.67 16.32
N LEU A 24 6.82 19.40 15.02
CA LEU A 24 7.83 18.62 14.32
C LEU A 24 9.22 19.26 14.43
N GLU A 25 9.28 20.58 14.62
CA GLU A 25 10.54 21.31 14.83
C GLU A 25 11.24 20.89 16.14
N GLN A 26 10.49 20.45 17.15
CA GLN A 26 11.05 19.95 18.42
C GLN A 26 11.58 18.52 18.30
N GLU A 27 11.18 17.77 17.28
CA GLU A 27 11.67 16.41 17.01
C GLU A 27 12.97 16.40 16.19
N LEU A 28 13.37 17.55 15.63
CA LEU A 28 14.62 17.66 14.87
C LEU A 28 15.83 17.78 15.79
N SER A 29 16.79 16.88 15.60
CA SER A 29 18.10 16.96 16.28
C SER A 29 18.83 18.27 15.91
N ALA A 30 19.81 18.67 16.71
CA ALA A 30 20.60 19.87 16.42
C ALA A 30 21.35 19.74 15.09
N GLU A 31 21.81 18.52 14.77
CA GLU A 31 22.48 18.18 13.53
C GLU A 31 21.53 18.28 12.33
N ALA A 32 20.29 17.78 12.46
CA ALA A 32 19.29 17.84 11.39
C ALA A 32 18.89 19.29 11.05
N ARG A 33 18.83 20.18 12.05
CA ARG A 33 18.54 21.61 11.84
C ARG A 33 19.70 22.38 11.21
N ALA A 34 20.93 21.95 11.45
CA ALA A 34 22.13 22.56 10.89
C ALA A 34 22.52 21.98 9.52
N ALA A 35 21.85 20.93 9.06
CA ALA A 35 22.14 20.29 7.78
C ALA A 35 21.66 21.17 6.62
N ASP A 36 22.45 21.20 5.55
CA ASP A 36 22.03 21.81 4.30
C ASP A 36 20.84 21.07 3.70
N TYR A 37 20.01 21.79 2.95
CA TYR A 37 18.93 21.18 2.21
C TYR A 37 19.49 20.12 1.23
N PRO A 38 18.92 18.91 1.18
CA PRO A 38 19.46 17.85 0.34
C PRO A 38 19.33 18.21 -1.14
N GLN A 39 20.28 17.73 -1.94
CA GLN A 39 20.16 17.83 -3.39
C GLN A 39 19.00 16.95 -3.87
N LEU A 40 17.97 17.58 -4.43
CA LEU A 40 16.84 16.86 -5.00
C LEU A 40 17.26 16.16 -6.29
N VAL A 41 16.96 14.87 -6.38
CA VAL A 41 17.17 14.10 -7.61
C VAL A 41 15.92 14.24 -8.50
N PRO A 42 16.06 14.48 -9.81
CA PRO A 42 14.93 14.53 -10.72
C PRO A 42 14.09 13.25 -10.68
N LEU A 43 12.77 13.39 -10.77
CA LEU A 43 11.84 12.25 -10.71
C LEU A 43 11.81 11.45 -12.02
N ASP A 44 11.97 12.09 -13.18
CA ASP A 44 11.82 11.44 -14.49
C ASP A 44 12.69 10.17 -14.65
N PRO A 45 13.99 10.14 -14.27
CA PRO A 45 14.81 8.93 -14.34
C PRO A 45 14.36 7.82 -13.38
N LEU A 46 13.75 8.17 -12.25
CA LEU A 46 13.24 7.20 -11.27
C LEU A 46 11.93 6.57 -11.76
N LEU A 47 11.05 7.37 -12.37
CA LEU A 47 9.80 6.90 -12.95
C LEU A 47 10.03 6.01 -14.18
N ALA A 48 10.99 6.37 -15.03
CA ALA A 48 11.38 5.53 -16.17
C ALA A 48 11.83 4.11 -15.77
N ARG A 49 12.36 3.92 -14.55
CA ARG A 49 12.69 2.60 -14.00
C ARG A 49 11.49 1.88 -13.41
N ALA A 50 10.48 2.60 -12.93
CA ALA A 50 9.26 2.01 -12.39
C ALA A 50 8.40 1.39 -13.50
N ASP A 51 8.39 2.00 -14.68
CA ASP A 51 7.71 1.47 -15.86
C ASP A 51 8.46 0.32 -16.54
N ALA A 52 9.71 0.07 -16.15
CA ALA A 52 10.45 -1.08 -16.65
C ALA A 52 9.75 -2.36 -16.16
N PRO A 53 9.46 -3.32 -17.06
CA PRO A 53 8.86 -4.58 -16.65
C PRO A 53 9.74 -5.22 -15.59
N LEU A 54 9.16 -5.42 -14.40
CA LEU A 54 9.83 -6.11 -13.32
C LEU A 54 10.37 -7.43 -13.88
N ARG A 55 11.67 -7.69 -13.78
CA ARG A 55 12.27 -8.98 -14.17
C ARG A 55 11.78 -10.07 -13.21
N ARG A 56 10.53 -10.46 -13.39
CA ARG A 56 9.89 -11.60 -12.74
C ARG A 56 10.42 -12.84 -13.42
N SER A 57 11.08 -13.71 -12.65
CA SER A 57 11.52 -14.98 -13.19
C SER A 57 10.30 -15.89 -13.37
N ALA A 58 10.12 -16.40 -14.59
CA ALA A 58 9.06 -17.36 -14.90
C ALA A 58 9.11 -18.60 -13.98
N ALA A 59 10.28 -18.98 -13.47
CA ALA A 59 10.45 -20.11 -12.56
C ALA A 59 9.74 -19.90 -11.21
N VAL A 60 9.94 -18.74 -10.56
CA VAL A 60 9.32 -18.43 -9.26
C VAL A 60 7.81 -18.29 -9.39
N GLU A 61 7.33 -17.54 -10.40
CA GLU A 61 5.89 -17.35 -10.61
C GLU A 61 5.19 -18.61 -11.09
N GLY A 62 5.84 -19.40 -11.96
CA GLY A 62 5.32 -20.65 -12.50
C GLY A 62 4.95 -21.65 -11.41
N SER A 63 5.82 -21.84 -10.42
CA SER A 63 5.54 -22.75 -9.29
C SER A 63 4.28 -22.36 -8.50
N SER A 64 4.07 -21.07 -8.27
CA SER A 64 2.88 -20.56 -7.57
C SER A 64 1.60 -20.71 -8.40
N LEU A 65 1.70 -20.56 -9.73
CA LEU A 65 0.57 -20.70 -10.64
C LEU A 65 0.18 -22.15 -10.84
N GLU A 66 1.14 -23.08 -10.93
CA GLU A 66 0.89 -24.51 -11.01
C GLU A 66 0.19 -25.04 -9.74
N ALA A 67 0.66 -24.63 -8.56
CA ALA A 67 0.04 -24.98 -7.29
C ALA A 67 -1.40 -24.48 -7.21
N ARG A 68 -1.66 -23.22 -7.62
CA ARG A 68 -3.01 -22.66 -7.68
C ARG A 68 -3.90 -23.38 -8.70
N ALA A 69 -3.37 -23.71 -9.87
CA ALA A 69 -4.10 -24.46 -10.88
C ALA A 69 -4.48 -25.87 -10.39
N ALA A 70 -3.59 -26.53 -9.66
CA ALA A 70 -3.87 -27.83 -9.05
C ALA A 70 -5.00 -27.75 -7.99
N ASP A 71 -4.97 -26.75 -7.11
CA ASP A 71 -6.04 -26.51 -6.13
C ASP A 71 -7.39 -26.25 -6.81
N LEU A 72 -7.42 -25.38 -7.83
CA LEU A 72 -8.64 -25.08 -8.59
C LEU A 72 -9.22 -26.33 -9.27
N ARG A 73 -8.37 -27.16 -9.89
CA ARG A 73 -8.81 -28.43 -10.50
C ARG A 73 -9.38 -29.39 -9.47
N ARG A 74 -8.75 -29.53 -8.30
CA ARG A 74 -9.26 -30.35 -7.20
C ARG A 74 -10.63 -29.87 -6.72
N ARG A 75 -10.79 -28.57 -6.50
CA ARG A 75 -12.08 -27.97 -6.09
C ARG A 75 -13.16 -28.18 -7.15
N ALA A 76 -12.82 -27.98 -8.43
CA ALA A 76 -13.75 -28.21 -9.53
C ALA A 76 -14.20 -29.68 -9.60
N ALA A 77 -13.28 -30.64 -9.39
CA ALA A 77 -13.63 -32.05 -9.33
C ALA A 77 -14.56 -32.36 -8.15
N TRP A 78 -14.29 -31.79 -6.98
CA TRP A 78 -15.15 -31.93 -5.80
C TRP A 78 -16.55 -31.34 -6.03
N LEU A 79 -16.66 -30.14 -6.59
CA LEU A 79 -17.94 -29.52 -6.93
C LEU A 79 -18.75 -30.35 -7.95
N ARG A 80 -18.08 -30.94 -8.94
CA ARG A 80 -18.73 -31.84 -9.92
C ARG A 80 -19.20 -33.14 -9.27
N ALA A 81 -18.45 -33.68 -8.32
CA ALA A 81 -18.81 -34.90 -7.59
C ALA A 81 -19.94 -34.67 -6.58
N MET A 82 -20.04 -33.44 -6.05
CA MET A 82 -21.12 -33.01 -5.16
C MET A 82 -22.38 -32.56 -5.87
N ALA A 83 -22.51 -32.80 -7.18
CA ALA A 83 -23.73 -32.47 -7.89
C ALA A 83 -24.97 -32.96 -7.09
N LEU A 84 -25.69 -31.98 -6.52
CA LEU A 84 -27.13 -32.02 -6.25
C LEU A 84 -27.85 -32.14 -7.60
#